data_AF-A0A958FCB5-F1
#
_entry.id   AF-A0A958FCB5-F1
#
_cell.length_a   1.000
_cell.length_b   1.000
_cell.length_c   1.000
_cell.angle_alpha   90.00
_cell.angle_beta   90.00
_cell.angle_gamma   90.00
#
_symmetry.space_group_name_H-M   'P 1'
#
loop_
_entity.id
_entity.type
_entity.pdbx_description
1 polymer ?
#
loop_
_entity_poly.entity_id
_entity_poly.type
_entity_poly.pdbx_seq_one_letter_code
_entity_poly.pdbx_strand_id
1 'polypeptide(L)'
;MVRIFAFVCILLSLFPATSLLAEGNGGFSGSFLRIGLGARGMAMGNAQVASAADGYGVYYNPAALPSLSDRQLALSYSNMSLDRKFNFVGFSLPLPPYAGAAAGWISSGVGNIRAYNSNGEDVGELEHGLHAFYGAFAVKVIALAQADGNLTNLPSDLINIGVAVKF
;
A
#
# COMPACT_ATOMS: atom_id res chain seq x y z
N MET A 1 35.59 -3.46 19.61
CA MET A 1 34.22 -2.91 19.59
C MET A 1 34.16 -1.40 19.38
N VAL A 2 34.88 -0.58 20.16
CA VAL A 2 34.84 0.90 20.08
C VAL A 2 35.11 1.47 18.67
N ARG A 3 36.04 0.86 17.91
CA ARG A 3 36.38 1.29 16.54
C ARG A 3 35.26 1.06 15.51
N ILE A 4 34.51 -0.03 15.64
CA ILE A 4 33.36 -0.34 14.75
C ILE A 4 32.21 0.61 15.08
N PHE A 5 31.97 0.85 16.37
CA PHE A 5 30.95 1.81 16.82
C PHE A 5 31.24 3.23 16.32
N ALA A 6 32.48 3.69 16.45
CA ALA A 6 32.90 5.00 15.94
C ALA A 6 32.76 5.09 14.40
N PHE A 7 33.10 4.04 13.67
CA PHE A 7 32.96 4.01 12.21
C PHE A 7 31.50 4.08 11.77
N VAL A 8 30.60 3.36 12.45
CA VAL A 8 29.15 3.41 12.20
C VAL A 8 28.58 4.81 12.50
N CYS A 9 28.99 5.44 13.60
CA CYS A 9 28.57 6.81 13.93
C CYS A 9 29.06 7.83 12.91
N ILE A 10 30.30 7.71 12.43
CA ILE A 10 30.85 8.58 11.38
C ILE A 10 30.09 8.37 10.07
N LEU A 11 29.80 7.13 9.69
CA LEU A 11 29.03 6.81 8.49
C LEU A 11 27.60 7.38 8.54
N LEU A 12 26.95 7.36 9.71
CA LEU A 12 25.63 7.97 9.94
C LEU A 12 25.68 9.51 9.88
N SER A 13 26.77 10.12 10.33
CA SER A 13 26.94 11.59 10.31
C SER A 13 27.27 12.16 8.92
N LEU A 14 27.74 11.31 8.00
CA LEU A 14 28.07 11.67 6.61
C LEU A 14 26.86 11.63 5.67
N PHE A 15 25.66 11.28 6.15
CA PHE A 15 24.44 11.41 5.36
C PHE A 15 24.15 12.91 5.14
N PRO A 16 24.27 13.45 3.91
CA PRO A 16 23.97 14.85 3.68
C PRO A 16 22.49 15.07 3.99
N ALA A 17 22.21 15.97 4.93
CA ALA A 17 20.89 16.53 5.14
C ALA A 17 20.55 17.37 3.90
N THR A 18 20.16 16.71 2.81
CA THR A 18 19.53 17.40 1.69
C THR A 18 18.32 18.13 2.26
N SER A 19 18.23 19.42 1.98
CA SER A 19 17.05 20.22 2.29
C SER A 19 15.84 19.48 1.71
N LEU A 20 15.02 18.91 2.60
CA LEU A 20 13.75 18.31 2.23
C LEU A 20 12.86 19.44 1.71
N LEU A 21 12.89 19.66 0.40
CA LEU A 21 11.83 20.38 -0.29
C LEU A 21 10.59 19.48 -0.18
N ALA A 22 9.87 19.64 0.93
CA ALA A 22 8.58 19.00 1.11
C ALA A 22 7.60 19.69 0.16
N GLU A 23 7.54 19.22 -1.09
CA GLU A 23 6.46 19.59 -1.99
C GLU A 23 5.15 19.13 -1.35
N GLY A 24 4.28 20.10 -1.06
CA GLY A 24 3.00 19.88 -0.39
C GLY A 24 2.04 19.12 -1.29
N ASN A 25 2.16 17.79 -1.33
CA ASN A 25 1.29 16.93 -2.12
C ASN A 25 -0.10 16.66 -1.48
N GLY A 26 -0.46 17.43 -0.45
CA GLY A 26 -1.69 17.21 0.34
C GLY A 26 -2.99 17.60 -0.38
N GLY A 27 -2.92 18.39 -1.46
CA GLY A 27 -4.09 18.89 -2.18
C GLY A 27 -4.42 18.17 -3.49
N PHE A 28 -3.61 17.20 -3.93
CA PHE A 28 -3.86 16.50 -5.20
C PHE A 28 -4.96 15.46 -5.07
N SER A 29 -5.69 15.24 -6.17
CA SER A 29 -6.64 14.14 -6.27
C SER A 29 -5.94 12.80 -5.95
N GLY A 30 -6.60 11.95 -5.17
CA GLY A 30 -6.04 10.67 -4.74
C GLY A 30 -5.10 10.73 -3.53
N SER A 31 -4.97 11.86 -2.83
CA SER A 31 -4.14 11.97 -1.62
C SER A 31 -4.52 10.94 -0.53
N PHE A 32 -5.79 10.55 -0.46
CA PHE A 32 -6.28 9.49 0.44
C PHE A 32 -5.65 8.12 0.17
N LEU A 33 -5.21 7.84 -1.07
CA LEU A 33 -4.55 6.58 -1.44
C LEU A 33 -3.14 6.44 -0.87
N ARG A 34 -2.62 7.47 -0.20
CA ARG A 34 -1.33 7.45 0.50
C ARG A 34 -1.47 6.98 1.96
N ILE A 35 -2.69 6.93 2.47
CA ILE A 35 -2.99 6.43 3.81
C ILE A 35 -2.84 4.91 3.76
N GLY A 36 -2.00 4.37 4.65
CA GLY A 36 -1.73 2.94 4.71
C GLY A 36 -2.96 2.10 5.04
N LEU A 37 -2.87 0.80 4.74
CA LEU A 37 -3.92 -0.18 4.99
C LEU A 37 -3.50 -1.15 6.08
N GLY A 38 -4.47 -1.59 6.89
CA GLY A 38 -4.25 -2.61 7.91
C GLY A 38 -3.50 -2.10 9.14
N ALA A 39 -3.85 -2.65 10.31
CA ALA A 39 -3.23 -2.25 11.57
C ALA A 39 -1.72 -2.54 11.58
N ARG A 40 -1.29 -3.68 11.00
CA ARG A 40 0.12 -4.07 10.93
C ARG A 40 0.94 -3.11 10.07
N GLY A 41 0.49 -2.82 8.85
CA GLY A 41 1.16 -1.89 7.94
C GLY A 41 1.29 -0.51 8.57
N MET A 42 0.21 -0.01 9.16
CA MET A 42 0.19 1.27 9.87
C MET A 42 1.13 1.30 11.09
N ALA A 43 1.16 0.25 11.91
CA ALA A 43 2.05 0.15 13.07
C ALA A 43 3.54 0.12 12.68
N MET A 44 3.87 -0.37 11.49
CA MET A 44 5.22 -0.35 10.92
C MET A 44 5.55 0.99 10.21
N GLY A 45 4.74 2.03 10.39
CA GLY A 45 4.95 3.32 9.70
C GLY A 45 4.68 3.24 8.19
N ASN A 46 3.72 2.40 7.77
CA ASN A 46 3.37 2.14 6.38
C ASN A 46 4.46 1.41 5.57
N ALA A 47 5.45 0.79 6.24
CA ALA A 47 6.59 0.12 5.63
C ALA A 47 6.37 -1.39 5.43
N GLN A 48 5.40 -1.77 4.58
CA GLN A 48 5.03 -3.18 4.39
C GLN A 48 5.45 -3.79 3.03
N VAL A 49 6.12 -3.04 2.15
CA VAL A 49 6.44 -3.46 0.76
C VAL A 49 7.14 -4.84 0.67
N ALA A 50 8.07 -5.13 1.58
CA ALA A 50 8.81 -6.39 1.60
C ALA A 50 8.06 -7.54 2.32
N SER A 51 7.06 -7.22 3.16
CA SER A 51 6.25 -8.17 3.93
C SER A 51 4.77 -8.09 3.50
N ALA A 52 4.55 -7.94 2.20
CA ALA A 52 3.24 -7.75 1.59
C ALA A 52 2.59 -9.08 1.13
N ALA A 53 3.12 -10.22 1.58
CA ALA A 53 2.53 -11.54 1.35
C ALA A 53 1.31 -11.77 2.28
N ASP A 54 0.36 -10.85 2.22
CA ASP A 54 -0.93 -10.91 2.89
C ASP A 54 -2.04 -10.29 2.03
N GLY A 55 -3.26 -10.23 2.54
CA GLY A 55 -4.42 -9.70 1.82
C GLY A 55 -4.35 -8.21 1.46
N TYR A 56 -3.33 -7.47 1.94
CA TYR A 56 -3.06 -6.08 1.57
C TYR A 56 -2.01 -5.96 0.45
N GLY A 57 -1.52 -7.09 -0.09
CA GLY A 57 -0.54 -7.12 -1.18
C GLY A 57 -0.95 -6.30 -2.41
N VAL A 58 -2.26 -6.22 -2.72
CA VAL A 58 -2.80 -5.37 -3.81
C VAL A 58 -2.41 -3.89 -3.68
N TYR A 59 -2.26 -3.40 -2.44
CA TYR A 59 -1.91 -2.01 -2.14
C TYR A 59 -0.40 -1.81 -1.97
N TYR A 60 0.25 -2.71 -1.23
CA TYR A 60 1.66 -2.56 -0.86
C TYR A 60 2.63 -3.08 -1.92
N ASN A 61 2.38 -4.28 -2.46
CA ASN A 61 3.25 -4.90 -3.45
C ASN A 61 2.53 -6.08 -4.14
N PRO A 62 1.98 -5.89 -5.35
CA PRO A 62 1.25 -6.94 -6.05
C PRO A 62 2.16 -8.12 -6.44
N ALA A 63 3.49 -7.94 -6.54
CA ALA A 63 4.41 -9.03 -6.87
C ALA A 63 4.49 -10.11 -5.77
N ALA A 64 3.99 -9.83 -4.56
CA ALA A 64 3.92 -10.80 -3.47
C ALA A 64 2.70 -11.74 -3.58
N LEU A 65 1.71 -11.43 -4.42
CA LEU A 65 0.47 -12.22 -4.53
C LEU A 65 0.68 -13.70 -4.90
N PRO A 66 1.61 -14.09 -5.80
CA PRO A 66 1.85 -15.49 -6.12
C PRO A 66 2.51 -16.28 -4.97
N SER A 67 3.05 -15.58 -3.97
CA SER A 67 3.70 -16.17 -2.79
C SER A 67 2.75 -16.33 -1.61
N LEU A 68 1.47 -15.98 -1.77
CA LEU A 68 0.44 -16.25 -0.77
C LEU A 68 0.22 -17.77 -0.62
N SER A 69 0.18 -18.25 0.62
CA SER A 69 -0.13 -19.66 0.91
C SER A 69 -1.59 -19.98 0.64
N ASP A 70 -2.49 -19.07 1.00
CA ASP A 70 -3.94 -19.24 0.95
C ASP A 70 -4.64 -18.00 0.42
N ARG A 71 -5.93 -18.17 0.11
CA ARG A 71 -6.84 -17.06 -0.20
C ARG A 71 -7.02 -16.20 1.03
N GLN A 72 -6.90 -14.89 0.90
CA GLN A 72 -6.99 -13.97 2.03
C GLN A 72 -8.05 -12.88 1.79
N LEU A 73 -8.86 -12.65 2.82
CA LEU A 73 -9.74 -11.50 2.92
C LEU A 73 -9.08 -10.49 3.87
N ALA A 74 -8.94 -9.25 3.42
CA ALA A 74 -8.36 -8.14 4.17
C ALA A 74 -9.40 -7.05 4.40
N LEU A 75 -9.54 -6.63 5.65
CA LEU A 75 -10.45 -5.57 6.06
C LEU A 75 -9.67 -4.54 6.86
N SER A 76 -9.91 -3.25 6.63
CA SER A 76 -9.32 -2.18 7.43
C SER A 76 -10.38 -1.14 7.70
N TYR A 77 -10.43 -0.67 8.95
CA TYR A 77 -11.28 0.43 9.39
C TYR A 77 -10.43 1.37 10.23
N SER A 78 -10.42 2.63 9.85
CA SER A 78 -9.66 3.68 10.55
C SER A 78 -10.57 4.88 10.79
N ASN A 79 -10.73 5.22 12.06
CA ASN A 79 -11.36 6.47 12.49
C ASN A 79 -10.25 7.51 12.72
N MET A 80 -10.31 8.63 12.02
CA MET A 80 -9.31 9.69 12.04
C MET A 80 -9.89 10.96 12.66
N SER A 81 -9.03 11.93 12.95
CA SER A 81 -9.47 13.24 13.43
C SER A 81 -10.33 13.98 12.39
N LEU A 82 -11.15 14.93 12.86
CA LEU A 82 -12.09 15.72 12.05
C LEU A 82 -13.17 14.84 11.39
N ASP A 83 -13.73 13.88 12.12
CA ASP A 83 -14.81 12.99 11.65
C ASP A 83 -14.51 12.26 10.32
N ARG A 84 -13.21 12.01 10.08
CA ARG A 84 -12.73 11.33 8.89
C ARG A 84 -12.74 9.82 9.08
N LYS A 85 -13.24 9.11 8.07
CA LYS A 85 -13.28 7.64 8.04
C LYS A 85 -12.49 7.15 6.85
N PHE A 86 -11.71 6.10 7.04
CA PHE A 86 -10.92 5.48 5.99
C PHE A 86 -10.99 3.95 6.10
N ASN A 87 -11.52 3.32 5.06
CA ASN A 87 -11.92 1.94 5.04
C ASN A 87 -11.33 1.23 3.83
N PHE A 88 -10.99 -0.04 4.01
CA PHE A 88 -10.56 -0.91 2.93
C PHE A 88 -11.17 -2.30 3.05
N VAL A 89 -11.57 -2.85 1.91
CA VAL A 89 -11.95 -4.25 1.75
C VAL A 89 -11.18 -4.79 0.56
N GLY A 90 -10.48 -5.91 0.74
CA GLY A 90 -9.69 -6.54 -0.31
C GLY A 90 -9.75 -8.05 -0.24
N PHE A 91 -9.63 -8.67 -1.40
CA PHE A 91 -9.52 -10.11 -1.56
C PHE A 91 -8.31 -10.44 -2.41
N SER A 92 -7.46 -11.33 -1.91
CA SER A 92 -6.25 -11.78 -2.58
C SER A 92 -6.29 -13.29 -2.77
N LEU A 93 -5.98 -13.72 -3.99
CA LEU A 93 -6.11 -15.08 -4.47
C LEU A 93 -4.77 -15.55 -5.07
N PRO A 94 -4.04 -16.47 -4.42
CA PRO A 94 -2.98 -17.19 -5.11
C PRO A 94 -3.60 -18.04 -6.23
N LEU A 95 -2.93 -18.08 -7.39
CA LEU A 95 -3.29 -18.89 -8.55
C LEU A 95 -2.13 -19.83 -8.87
N PRO A 96 -1.96 -20.94 -8.11
CA PRO A 96 -0.91 -21.90 -8.36
C PRO A 96 -1.01 -22.48 -9.79
N PRO A 97 0.12 -22.81 -10.44
CA PRO A 97 1.48 -22.82 -9.85
C PRO A 97 2.26 -21.49 -9.95
N TYR A 98 1.87 -20.54 -10.81
CA TYR A 98 2.75 -19.42 -11.20
C TYR A 98 2.19 -18.02 -10.97
N ALA A 99 0.91 -17.86 -10.62
CA ALA A 99 0.27 -16.54 -10.64
C ALA A 99 -0.42 -16.19 -9.32
N GLY A 100 -0.87 -14.94 -9.23
CA GLY A 100 -1.71 -14.44 -8.14
C GLY A 100 -2.51 -13.24 -8.63
N ALA A 101 -3.72 -13.07 -8.09
CA ALA A 101 -4.60 -11.97 -8.42
C ALA A 101 -5.18 -11.37 -7.14
N ALA A 102 -5.55 -10.09 -7.18
CA ALA A 102 -6.24 -9.45 -6.08
C ALA A 102 -7.16 -8.34 -6.57
N ALA A 103 -8.18 -8.06 -5.79
CA ALA A 103 -9.07 -6.92 -5.98
C ALA A 103 -9.37 -6.27 -4.64
N GLY A 104 -9.67 -4.97 -4.66
CA GLY A 104 -10.03 -4.26 -3.44
C GLY A 104 -10.73 -2.95 -3.68
N TRP A 105 -11.24 -2.38 -2.60
CA TRP A 105 -11.96 -1.13 -2.58
C TRP A 105 -11.53 -0.32 -1.36
N ILE A 106 -11.14 0.92 -1.59
CA ILE A 106 -10.88 1.93 -0.56
C ILE A 106 -12.05 2.91 -0.56
N SER A 107 -12.56 3.23 0.62
CA SER A 107 -13.49 4.32 0.85
C SER A 107 -12.91 5.28 1.88
N SER A 108 -12.81 6.55 1.52
CA SER A 108 -12.37 7.63 2.41
C SER A 108 -13.48 8.67 2.46
N GLY A 109 -13.84 9.16 3.63
CA GLY A 109 -14.85 10.21 3.74
C GLY A 109 -14.67 11.09 4.95
N VAL A 110 -15.38 12.20 4.96
CA VAL A 110 -15.46 13.17 6.04
C VAL A 110 -16.92 13.58 6.18
N GLY A 111 -17.43 13.50 7.41
CA GLY A 111 -18.78 13.95 7.75
C GLY A 111 -18.76 15.28 8.51
N ASN A 112 -19.94 15.78 8.86
CA ASN A 112 -20.14 16.91 9.77
C ASN A 112 -19.37 18.20 9.38
N ILE A 113 -19.15 18.45 8.08
CA ILE A 113 -18.48 19.68 7.64
C ILE A 113 -19.49 20.82 7.72
N ARG A 114 -19.23 21.82 8.56
CA ARG A 114 -20.06 23.03 8.63
C ARG A 114 -19.90 23.86 7.37
N ALA A 115 -21.01 24.18 6.71
CA ALA A 115 -21.04 25.01 5.53
C ALA A 115 -21.56 26.41 5.86
N TYR A 116 -20.91 27.42 5.28
CA TYR A 116 -21.28 28.83 5.43
C TYR A 116 -21.50 29.47 4.07
N ASN A 117 -22.52 30.30 3.94
CA ASN A 117 -22.75 31.07 2.71
C ASN A 117 -21.78 32.27 2.60
N SER A 118 -21.86 33.03 1.50
CA SER A 118 -21.05 34.23 1.29
C SER A 118 -21.24 35.32 2.36
N ASN A 119 -22.34 35.27 3.10
CA ASN A 119 -22.69 36.20 4.17
C ASN A 119 -22.25 35.69 5.56
N GLY A 120 -21.65 34.49 5.63
CA GLY A 120 -21.19 33.88 6.88
C GLY A 120 -22.28 33.17 7.69
N GLU A 121 -23.46 32.95 7.13
CA GLU A 121 -24.55 32.24 7.79
C GLU A 121 -24.36 30.72 7.63
N ASP A 122 -24.59 29.96 8.72
CA ASP A 122 -24.56 28.49 8.70
C ASP A 122 -25.70 27.96 7.83
N VAL A 123 -25.34 27.25 6.76
CA VAL A 123 -26.29 26.64 5.80
C VAL A 123 -26.46 25.14 6.01
N GLY A 124 -25.88 24.59 7.09
CA GLY A 124 -26.00 23.20 7.48
C GLY A 124 -24.70 22.42 7.35
N GLU A 125 -24.83 21.10 7.27
CA GLU A 125 -23.72 20.16 7.25
C GLU A 125 -23.53 19.54 5.86
N LEU A 126 -22.26 19.40 5.47
CA LEU A 126 -21.82 18.73 4.27
C LEU A 126 -21.07 17.46 4.63
N GLU A 127 -21.19 16.48 3.76
CA GLU A 127 -20.39 15.27 3.80
C GLU A 127 -19.68 15.10 2.45
N HIS A 128 -18.48 14.53 2.48
CA HIS A 128 -17.71 14.25 1.28
C HIS A 128 -17.09 12.85 1.34
N GLY A 129 -17.24 12.10 0.25
CA GLY A 129 -16.75 10.73 0.11
C GLY A 129 -15.95 10.55 -1.17
N LEU A 130 -14.89 9.76 -1.06
CA LEU A 130 -14.00 9.35 -2.13
C LEU A 130 -13.90 7.82 -2.11
N HIS A 131 -13.82 7.24 -3.30
CA HIS A 131 -13.70 5.80 -3.50
C HIS A 131 -12.60 5.50 -4.48
N ALA A 132 -11.91 4.38 -4.29
CA ALA A 132 -11.00 3.84 -5.28
C ALA A 132 -11.08 2.32 -5.35
N PHE A 133 -11.10 1.78 -6.55
CA PHE A 133 -11.09 0.34 -6.80
C PHE A 133 -9.72 -0.11 -7.26
N TYR A 134 -9.30 -1.26 -6.78
CA TYR A 134 -8.00 -1.85 -7.05
C TYR A 134 -8.18 -3.17 -7.75
N GLY A 135 -7.36 -3.41 -8.77
CA GLY A 135 -7.17 -4.73 -9.38
C GLY A 135 -5.68 -4.98 -9.55
N ALA A 136 -5.22 -6.18 -9.20
CA ALA A 136 -3.83 -6.56 -9.38
C ALA A 136 -3.69 -7.98 -9.89
N PHE A 137 -2.60 -8.19 -10.63
CA PHE A 137 -2.19 -9.49 -11.12
C PHE A 137 -0.67 -9.60 -11.05
N ALA A 138 -0.18 -10.78 -10.74
CA ALA A 138 1.25 -11.05 -10.63
C ALA A 138 1.61 -12.46 -11.04
N VAL A 139 2.86 -12.63 -11.46
CA VAL A 139 3.42 -13.88 -11.97
C VAL A 139 4.82 -14.14 -11.41
N LYS A 140 5.11 -15.42 -11.15
CA LYS A 140 6.45 -15.95 -10.88
C LYS A 140 7.15 -16.19 -12.21
N VAL A 141 8.04 -15.26 -12.60
CA VAL A 141 8.65 -15.26 -13.93
C VAL A 141 9.57 -16.46 -14.13
N ILE A 142 10.35 -16.80 -13.09
CA ILE A 142 11.28 -17.93 -13.16
C ILE A 142 10.51 -19.25 -13.20
N ALA A 143 9.51 -19.43 -12.34
CA ALA A 143 8.67 -20.63 -12.36
C ALA A 143 7.97 -20.83 -13.71
N LEU A 144 7.51 -19.75 -14.35
CA LEU A 144 6.94 -19.81 -15.69
C LEU A 144 7.98 -20.24 -16.74
N ALA A 145 9.18 -19.63 -16.73
CA ALA A 145 10.25 -20.02 -17.65
C ALA A 145 10.73 -21.47 -17.46
N GLN A 146 10.68 -21.98 -16.22
CA GLN A 146 10.99 -23.36 -15.88
C GLN A 146 9.98 -24.35 -16.44
N ALA A 147 8.70 -23.97 -16.52
CA ALA A 147 7.68 -24.76 -17.18
C ALA A 147 7.99 -24.96 -18.68
N ASP A 148 8.64 -23.96 -19.30
CA ASP A 148 9.10 -24.00 -20.69
C ASP A 148 10.49 -24.64 -20.87
N GLY A 149 11.09 -25.18 -19.80
CA GLY A 149 12.41 -25.82 -19.81
C GLY A 149 13.61 -24.87 -19.72
N ASN A 150 13.37 -23.56 -19.56
CA ASN A 150 14.41 -22.54 -19.39
C ASN A 150 14.67 -22.24 -17.91
N LEU A 151 15.89 -21.79 -17.57
CA LEU A 151 16.22 -21.30 -16.21
C LEU A 151 15.95 -22.32 -15.07
N THR A 152 16.09 -23.61 -15.36
CA THR A 152 15.80 -24.74 -14.44
C THR A 152 16.68 -24.77 -13.19
N ASN A 153 17.86 -24.15 -13.22
CA ASN A 153 18.80 -24.13 -12.10
C ASN A 153 18.57 -22.98 -11.10
N LEU A 154 17.54 -22.15 -11.31
CA LEU A 154 17.23 -21.02 -10.42
C LEU A 154 16.09 -21.37 -9.44
N PRO A 155 16.00 -20.71 -8.27
CA PRO A 155 14.81 -20.83 -7.41
C PRO A 155 13.56 -20.31 -8.14
N SER A 156 12.46 -21.06 -8.10
CA SER A 156 11.18 -20.72 -8.78
C SER A 156 10.60 -19.37 -8.35
N ASP A 157 10.87 -18.99 -7.10
CA ASP A 157 10.31 -17.82 -6.43
C ASP A 157 11.27 -16.62 -6.43
N LEU A 158 12.37 -16.71 -7.20
CA LEU A 158 13.43 -15.71 -7.21
C LEU A 158 12.96 -14.34 -7.74
N ILE A 159 12.12 -14.35 -8.79
CA ILE A 159 11.63 -13.12 -9.45
C ILE A 159 10.14 -13.24 -9.69
N ASN A 160 9.40 -12.33 -9.07
CA ASN A 160 7.99 -12.11 -9.30
C ASN A 160 7.77 -10.72 -9.89
N ILE A 161 6.85 -10.60 -10.83
CA ILE A 161 6.43 -9.31 -11.38
C ILE A 161 4.93 -9.18 -11.14
N GLY A 162 4.52 -8.04 -10.61
CA GLY A 162 3.12 -7.71 -10.35
C GLY A 162 2.76 -6.33 -10.87
N VAL A 163 1.53 -6.21 -11.37
CA VAL A 163 0.93 -4.96 -11.81
C VAL A 163 -0.34 -4.74 -11.00
N ALA A 164 -0.55 -3.51 -10.55
CA ALA A 164 -1.78 -3.07 -9.91
C ALA A 164 -2.33 -1.84 -10.64
N VAL A 165 -3.63 -1.85 -10.88
CA VAL A 165 -4.40 -0.76 -11.47
C VAL A 165 -5.36 -0.23 -10.42
N LYS A 166 -5.52 1.10 -10.40
CA LYS A 166 -6.38 1.82 -9.47
C LYS A 166 -7.36 2.67 -10.27
N PHE A 167 -8.64 2.61 -9.93
CA PHE A 167 -9.74 3.35 -10.57
C PHE A 167 -10.41 4.26 -9.55
#